data_AF-A0A2S4PWY8-F1
#
_entry.id   AF-A0A2S4PWY8-F1
#
_cell.length_a   1.000
_cell.length_b   1.000
_cell.length_c   1.000
_cell.angle_alpha   90.00
_cell.angle_beta   90.00
_cell.angle_gamma   90.00
#
_symmetry.space_group_name_H-M   'P 1'
#
loop_
_entity.id
_entity.type
_entity.pdbx_description
1 polymer ?
#
loop_
_entity_poly.entity_id
_entity_poly.type
_entity_poly.pdbx_seq_one_letter_code
_entity_poly.pdbx_strand_id
1 'polypeptide(L)'
;MRFDQYEERVLFDQSILSFSSGQNSALNTITNIIDNSLRPNTFFSQDPAGTSKTFLHKVLCNYYRSKLNIVLCVASSGVASLLLFGGSTAHLQFRITIECPDGSRCGIKQLAGLLEKIRLIIWDEVKVQLNHNFGAVDLTLRNIMHNPDDSFGGIPVVLGCDFAQILPVIRRGRRENTVNVCI
;
A
#
# COMPACT_ATOMS: atom_id res chain seq x y z
N MET A 1 -10.38 1.09 14.75
CA MET A 1 -10.08 -0.35 14.88
C MET A 1 -9.23 -0.54 16.11
N ARG A 2 -9.62 -1.45 17.00
CA ARG A 2 -8.83 -1.80 18.20
C ARG A 2 -8.37 -3.24 17.94
N PHE A 3 -7.07 -3.42 17.72
CA PHE A 3 -6.47 -4.74 17.53
C PHE A 3 -5.87 -5.19 18.86
N ASP A 4 -5.95 -6.49 19.16
CA ASP A 4 -5.30 -7.05 20.34
C ASP A 4 -3.80 -7.20 20.06
N GLN A 5 -2.98 -6.51 20.84
CA GLN A 5 -1.53 -6.49 20.67
C GLN A 5 -0.91 -7.89 20.82
N TYR A 6 -1.45 -8.70 21.73
CA TYR A 6 -0.96 -10.03 22.01
C TYR A 6 -1.30 -10.99 20.87
N GLU A 7 -2.53 -10.93 20.36
CA GLU A 7 -2.93 -11.74 19.21
C GLU A 7 -2.09 -11.41 17.96
N GLU A 8 -1.88 -10.12 17.68
CA GLU A 8 -1.07 -9.67 16.54
C GLU A 8 0.39 -10.16 16.66
N ARG A 9 0.95 -10.20 17.89
CA ARG A 9 2.28 -10.77 18.14
C ARG A 9 2.30 -12.28 17.89
N VAL A 10 1.32 -13.02 18.41
CA VAL A 10 1.23 -14.48 18.19
C VAL A 10 1.10 -14.81 16.71
N LEU A 11 0.26 -14.08 15.98
CA LEU A 11 0.10 -14.26 14.53
C LEU A 11 1.40 -13.94 13.77
N PHE A 12 2.13 -12.90 14.18
CA PHE A 12 3.44 -12.58 13.62
C PHE A 12 4.45 -13.71 13.86
N ASP A 13 4.59 -14.16 15.11
CA ASP A 13 5.54 -15.20 15.51
C ASP A 13 5.25 -16.55 14.81
N GLN A 14 3.98 -16.90 14.61
CA GLN A 14 3.61 -18.10 13.87
C GLN A 14 3.90 -17.96 12.36
N SER A 15 3.62 -16.78 11.80
CA SER A 15 3.77 -16.56 10.36
C SER A 15 5.24 -16.54 9.93
N ILE A 16 6.14 -16.00 10.77
CA ILE A 16 7.57 -15.90 10.44
C ILE A 16 8.24 -17.27 10.33
N LEU A 17 7.72 -18.28 11.03
CA LEU A 17 8.21 -19.67 10.93
C LEU A 17 7.93 -20.29 9.55
N SER A 18 6.93 -19.77 8.84
CA SER A 18 6.53 -20.25 7.51
C SER A 18 7.16 -19.46 6.36
N PHE A 19 8.00 -18.46 6.66
CA PHE A 19 8.60 -17.60 5.63
C PHE A 19 9.74 -18.30 4.90
N SER A 20 9.79 -18.11 3.58
CA SER A 20 10.98 -18.47 2.80
C SER A 20 12.15 -17.53 3.13
N SER A 21 13.37 -17.93 2.78
CA SER A 21 14.56 -17.07 2.94
C SER A 21 14.41 -15.72 2.24
N GLY A 22 13.79 -15.70 1.06
CA GLY A 22 13.50 -14.46 0.32
C GLY A 22 12.52 -13.54 1.05
N GLN A 23 11.43 -14.09 1.59
CA GLN A 23 10.46 -13.31 2.35
C GLN A 23 11.03 -12.78 3.65
N ASN A 24 11.85 -13.58 4.35
CA ASN A 24 12.55 -13.14 5.56
C ASN A 24 13.53 -12.02 5.25
N SER A 25 14.27 -12.12 4.15
CA SER A 25 15.16 -11.04 3.69
C SER A 25 14.39 -9.75 3.39
N ALA A 26 13.26 -9.85 2.69
CA ALA A 26 12.40 -8.71 2.38
C ALA A 26 11.83 -8.07 3.66
N LEU A 27 11.30 -8.88 4.58
CA LEU A 27 10.77 -8.42 5.87
C LEU A 27 11.84 -7.68 6.68
N ASN A 28 13.03 -8.27 6.81
CA ASN A 28 14.14 -7.67 7.55
C ASN A 28 14.60 -6.35 6.90
N THR A 29 14.68 -6.31 5.58
CA THR A 29 15.06 -5.09 4.85
C THR A 29 14.05 -3.97 5.06
N ILE A 30 12.76 -4.27 4.90
CA ILE A 30 11.67 -3.29 5.06
C ILE A 30 11.62 -2.78 6.51
N THR A 31 11.61 -3.69 7.48
CA THR A 31 11.57 -3.32 8.91
C THR A 31 12.80 -2.53 9.33
N ASN A 32 14.00 -2.92 8.89
CA ASN A 32 15.22 -2.19 9.20
C ASN A 32 15.21 -0.76 8.63
N ILE A 33 14.78 -0.57 7.37
CA ILE A 33 14.70 0.76 6.77
C ILE A 33 13.67 1.64 7.48
N ILE A 34 12.49 1.08 7.76
CA ILE A 34 11.40 1.82 8.39
C ILE A 34 11.74 2.15 9.86
N ASP A 35 12.24 1.19 10.64
CA ASP A 35 12.60 1.37 12.06
C ASP A 35 13.77 2.32 12.27
N ASN A 36 14.70 2.40 11.33
CA ASN A 36 15.78 3.40 11.36
C ASN A 36 15.44 4.70 10.60
N SER A 37 14.21 4.86 10.12
CA SER A 37 13.76 6.04 9.35
C SER A 37 14.66 6.38 8.15
N LEU A 38 15.19 5.36 7.48
CA LEU A 38 16.06 5.50 6.32
C LEU A 38 15.24 5.76 5.04
N ARG A 39 15.91 6.31 4.02
CA ARG A 39 15.33 6.60 2.69
C ARG A 39 16.15 5.91 1.60
N PRO A 40 15.52 5.48 0.48
CA PRO A 40 14.08 5.50 0.21
C PRO A 40 13.33 4.43 1.04
N ASN A 41 12.07 4.69 1.37
CA ASN A 41 11.22 3.80 2.17
C ASN A 41 9.89 3.45 1.47
N THR A 42 9.86 3.59 0.16
CA THR A 42 8.81 3.05 -0.71
C THR A 42 9.32 1.77 -1.33
N PHE A 43 8.56 0.69 -1.20
CA PHE A 43 8.94 -0.64 -1.64
C PHE A 43 7.95 -1.17 -2.66
N PHE A 44 8.47 -1.85 -3.68
CA PHE A 44 7.66 -2.63 -4.61
C PHE A 44 7.91 -4.11 -4.32
N SER A 45 6.87 -4.81 -3.93
CA SER A 45 6.86 -6.25 -3.96
C SER A 45 6.31 -6.65 -5.33
N GLN A 46 7.04 -7.49 -6.05
CA GLN A 46 6.66 -8.06 -7.36
C GLN A 46 6.73 -9.58 -7.27
N ASP A 47 5.59 -10.25 -7.40
CA ASP A 47 5.45 -11.70 -7.34
C ASP A 47 4.24 -12.07 -8.21
N PRO A 48 4.28 -13.22 -8.91
CA PRO A 48 3.15 -13.74 -9.66
C PRO A 48 1.91 -13.98 -8.78
N ALA A 49 0.72 -13.89 -9.39
CA ALA A 49 -0.55 -14.23 -8.76
C ALA A 49 -0.47 -15.56 -7.98
N GLY A 50 -0.93 -15.56 -6.72
CA GLY A 50 -1.05 -16.78 -5.92
C GLY A 50 0.18 -17.16 -5.10
N THR A 51 1.28 -16.42 -5.18
CA THR A 51 2.50 -16.74 -4.43
C THR A 51 2.93 -15.61 -3.49
N SER A 52 2.75 -15.85 -2.18
CA SER A 52 3.61 -15.32 -1.10
C SER A 52 3.49 -13.82 -0.71
N LYS A 53 2.89 -13.00 -1.58
CA LYS A 53 2.86 -11.54 -1.45
C LYS A 53 1.91 -10.98 -0.39
N THR A 54 0.65 -11.42 -0.47
CA THR A 54 -0.37 -11.11 0.53
C THR A 54 0.06 -11.64 1.90
N PHE A 55 0.86 -12.71 1.94
CA PHE A 55 1.42 -13.23 3.19
C PHE A 55 2.47 -12.28 3.78
N LEU A 56 3.41 -11.77 2.97
CA LEU A 56 4.37 -10.73 3.40
C LEU A 56 3.65 -9.48 3.95
N HIS A 57 2.63 -9.01 3.24
CA HIS A 57 1.81 -7.87 3.67
C HIS A 57 1.13 -8.12 5.03
N LYS A 58 0.56 -9.30 5.22
CA LYS A 58 -0.06 -9.69 6.50
C LYS A 58 0.95 -9.68 7.64
N VAL A 59 2.14 -10.25 7.43
CA VAL A 59 3.17 -10.28 8.47
C VAL A 59 3.69 -8.90 8.82
N LEU A 60 3.92 -8.02 7.82
CA LEU A 60 4.27 -6.62 8.07
C LEU A 60 3.18 -5.90 8.87
N CYS A 61 1.92 -6.15 8.54
CA CYS A 61 0.78 -5.60 9.26
C CYS A 61 0.79 -6.04 10.74
N ASN A 62 0.92 -7.34 10.98
CA ASN A 62 0.94 -7.92 12.33
C ASN A 62 2.15 -7.42 13.13
N TYR A 63 3.33 -7.34 12.50
CA TYR A 63 4.55 -6.83 13.12
C TYR A 63 4.35 -5.44 13.70
N TYR A 64 3.88 -4.48 12.89
CA TYR A 64 3.71 -3.10 13.34
C TYR A 64 2.53 -2.95 14.30
N ARG A 65 1.42 -3.69 14.10
CA ARG A 65 0.28 -3.67 15.04
C ARG A 65 0.62 -4.25 16.40
N SER A 66 1.47 -5.28 16.46
CA SER A 66 2.00 -5.81 17.73
C SER A 66 2.86 -4.80 18.51
N LYS A 67 3.32 -3.74 17.83
CA LYS A 67 4.01 -2.59 18.44
C LYS A 67 3.09 -1.38 18.64
N LEU A 68 1.76 -1.56 18.58
CA LEU A 68 0.74 -0.51 18.68
C LEU A 68 0.81 0.57 17.59
N ASN A 69 1.49 0.29 16.49
CA ASN A 69 1.53 1.20 15.35
C ASN A 69 0.29 1.06 14.47
N ILE A 70 -0.06 2.16 13.80
CA ILE A 70 -1.16 2.19 12.84
C ILE A 70 -0.62 1.79 11.47
N VAL A 71 -1.14 0.70 10.93
CA VAL A 71 -0.90 0.26 9.54
C VAL A 71 -2.16 0.46 8.73
N LEU A 72 -2.05 1.18 7.62
CA LEU A 72 -3.15 1.42 6.71
C LEU A 72 -3.08 0.43 5.54
N CYS A 73 -4.03 -0.48 5.47
CA CYS A 73 -4.12 -1.47 4.41
C CYS A 73 -5.19 -1.06 3.40
N VAL A 74 -4.79 -0.87 2.14
CA VAL A 74 -5.67 -0.50 1.04
C VAL A 74 -5.49 -1.45 -0.13
N ALA A 75 -6.55 -1.68 -0.90
CA ALA A 75 -6.46 -2.40 -2.16
C ALA A 75 -7.16 -1.63 -3.29
N SER A 76 -6.80 -1.89 -4.54
CA SER A 76 -7.47 -1.26 -5.68
C SER A 76 -8.86 -1.84 -5.95
N SER A 77 -9.09 -3.12 -5.63
CA SER A 77 -10.36 -3.83 -5.78
C SER A 77 -11.03 -4.09 -4.43
N GLY A 78 -12.37 -4.05 -4.40
CA GLY A 78 -13.14 -4.44 -3.21
C GLY A 78 -12.86 -5.89 -2.81
N VAL A 79 -12.72 -6.79 -3.77
CA VAL A 79 -12.42 -8.21 -3.51
C VAL A 79 -11.04 -8.39 -2.89
N ALA A 80 -10.04 -7.68 -3.38
CA ALA A 80 -8.69 -7.72 -2.80
C ALA A 80 -8.63 -7.08 -1.42
N SER A 81 -9.44 -6.05 -1.16
CA SER A 81 -9.50 -5.41 0.15
C SER A 81 -9.96 -6.36 1.27
N LEU A 82 -10.77 -7.38 0.93
CA LEU A 82 -11.21 -8.42 1.88
C LEU A 82 -10.05 -9.32 2.36
N LEU A 83 -8.99 -9.44 1.57
CA LEU A 83 -7.83 -10.27 1.90
C LEU A 83 -6.83 -9.54 2.81
N LEU A 84 -6.97 -8.21 2.93
CA LEU A 84 -6.18 -7.35 3.79
C LEU A 84 -6.87 -7.15 5.14
N PHE A 85 -6.09 -7.16 6.23
CA PHE A 85 -6.65 -6.98 7.57
C PHE A 85 -7.23 -5.58 7.78
N GLY A 86 -8.56 -5.51 7.95
CA GLY A 86 -9.26 -4.23 8.01
C GLY A 86 -9.13 -3.43 6.71
N GLY A 87 -8.88 -4.12 5.60
CA GLY A 87 -8.67 -3.52 4.31
C GLY A 87 -9.92 -2.81 3.81
N SER A 88 -9.69 -1.72 3.09
CA SER A 88 -10.71 -1.00 2.35
C SER A 88 -10.17 -0.69 0.96
N THR A 89 -11.06 -0.35 0.02
CA THR A 89 -10.58 0.12 -1.28
C THR A 89 -9.86 1.45 -1.12
N ALA A 90 -8.78 1.67 -1.87
CA ALA A 90 -8.07 2.95 -1.89
C ALA A 90 -9.03 4.11 -2.21
N HIS A 91 -10.01 3.87 -3.09
CA HIS A 91 -11.06 4.82 -3.41
C HIS A 91 -11.90 5.24 -2.20
N LEU A 92 -12.34 4.30 -1.36
CA LEU A 92 -13.11 4.60 -0.15
C LEU A 92 -12.24 5.27 0.90
N GLN A 93 -11.02 4.75 1.10
CA GLN A 93 -10.13 5.15 2.18
C GLN A 93 -9.53 6.54 1.98
N PHE A 94 -9.11 6.84 0.76
CA PHE A 94 -8.56 8.14 0.39
C PHE A 94 -9.63 9.08 -0.16
N ARG A 95 -10.91 8.65 -0.22
CA ARG A 95 -12.02 9.40 -0.84
C ARG A 95 -11.62 9.95 -2.21
N ILE A 96 -11.04 9.09 -3.04
CA ILE A 96 -10.61 9.43 -4.40
C ILE A 96 -11.89 9.73 -5.18
N THR A 97 -12.06 10.95 -5.68
CA THR A 97 -13.19 11.29 -6.56
C THR A 97 -12.95 10.67 -7.94
N ILE A 98 -13.96 9.98 -8.48
CA ILE A 98 -13.92 9.23 -9.76
C ILE A 98 -13.52 10.13 -10.95
N GLU A 99 -13.71 11.45 -10.84
CA GLU A 99 -13.25 12.44 -11.79
C GLU A 99 -12.10 13.24 -11.15
N CYS A 100 -10.89 12.70 -11.24
CA CYS A 100 -9.68 13.37 -10.79
C CYS A 100 -8.91 13.87 -12.03
N PRO A 101 -9.23 15.04 -12.61
CA PRO A 101 -8.37 15.65 -13.62
C PRO A 101 -7.01 15.99 -12.99
N ASP A 102 -5.94 15.97 -13.79
CA ASP A 102 -4.56 16.16 -13.33
C ASP A 102 -4.42 17.31 -12.32
N GLY A 103 -3.95 17.00 -11.11
CA GLY A 103 -3.74 17.97 -10.03
C GLY A 103 -4.93 18.22 -9.09
N SER A 104 -6.05 17.51 -9.23
CA SER A 104 -7.18 17.63 -8.30
C SER A 104 -6.93 16.91 -6.96
N ARG A 105 -7.37 17.57 -5.87
CA ARG A 105 -7.05 17.24 -4.47
C ARG A 105 -8.07 16.24 -3.91
N CYS A 106 -7.63 15.11 -3.36
CA CYS A 106 -8.53 14.19 -2.66
C CYS A 106 -9.04 14.79 -1.34
N GLY A 107 -10.27 14.44 -0.92
CA GLY A 107 -10.97 14.98 0.26
C GLY A 107 -10.43 14.55 1.63
N ILE A 108 -9.11 14.37 1.74
CA ILE A 108 -8.41 13.71 2.86
C ILE A 108 -8.13 14.65 4.04
N LYS A 109 -8.51 15.94 3.98
CA LYS A 109 -8.20 16.91 5.06
C LYS A 109 -8.69 16.49 6.45
N GLN A 110 -9.80 15.75 6.55
CA GLN A 110 -10.30 15.21 7.82
C GLN A 110 -9.47 14.03 8.37
N LEU A 111 -8.65 13.40 7.53
CA LEU A 111 -7.77 12.28 7.90
C LEU A 111 -6.33 12.73 8.22
N ALA A 112 -5.98 14.01 8.11
CA ALA A 112 -4.61 14.49 8.30
C ALA A 112 -3.98 14.02 9.63
N GLY A 113 -4.67 14.23 10.75
CA GLY A 113 -4.17 13.78 12.07
C GLY A 113 -4.14 12.26 12.27
N LEU A 114 -4.80 11.49 11.40
CA LEU A 114 -4.64 10.03 11.35
C LEU A 114 -3.43 9.66 10.49
N LEU A 115 -3.26 10.30 9.34
CA LEU A 115 -2.15 10.05 8.40
C LEU A 115 -0.79 10.32 9.04
N GLU A 116 -0.67 11.36 9.86
CA GLU A 116 0.55 11.67 10.62
C GLU A 116 0.94 10.55 11.60
N LYS A 117 -0.01 9.73 12.03
CA LYS A 117 0.20 8.63 12.98
C LYS A 117 0.42 7.28 12.28
N ILE A 118 0.28 7.22 10.96
CA ILE A 118 0.48 5.99 10.21
C ILE A 118 1.97 5.66 10.15
N ARG A 119 2.29 4.42 10.51
CA ARG A 119 3.65 3.89 10.43
C ARG A 119 3.98 3.29 9.07
N LEU A 120 2.97 2.72 8.42
CA LEU A 120 3.11 2.03 7.14
C LEU A 120 1.79 2.05 6.38
N ILE A 121 1.86 2.30 5.08
CA ILE A 121 0.77 2.04 4.14
C ILE A 121 1.10 0.77 3.35
N ILE A 122 0.18 -0.19 3.34
CA ILE A 122 0.25 -1.38 2.49
C ILE A 122 -0.81 -1.21 1.41
N TRP A 123 -0.39 -1.17 0.15
CA TRP A 123 -1.30 -1.10 -0.98
C TRP A 123 -1.19 -2.37 -1.81
N ASP A 124 -2.24 -3.19 -1.79
CA ASP A 124 -2.30 -4.43 -2.57
C ASP A 124 -3.03 -4.26 -3.91
N GLU A 125 -2.66 -5.08 -4.88
CA GLU A 125 -3.10 -4.98 -6.28
C GLU A 125 -2.99 -3.54 -6.82
N VAL A 126 -1.84 -2.91 -6.69
CA VAL A 126 -1.55 -1.65 -7.38
C VAL A 126 -1.57 -1.95 -8.87
N LYS A 127 -2.71 -1.68 -9.51
CA LYS A 127 -2.82 -1.82 -10.95
C LYS A 127 -2.11 -0.66 -11.57
N VAL A 128 -1.25 -0.98 -12.51
CA VAL A 128 -0.49 -0.04 -13.33
C VAL A 128 -1.41 1.01 -14.01
N GLN A 129 -2.71 0.73 -14.08
CA GLN A 129 -3.75 1.39 -14.87
C GLN A 129 -4.42 2.62 -14.23
N LEU A 130 -3.97 3.04 -13.04
CA LEU A 130 -4.55 4.14 -12.26
C LEU A 130 -3.52 5.25 -11.99
N ASN A 131 -2.74 5.63 -13.03
CA ASN A 131 -1.71 6.67 -12.95
C ASN A 131 -2.22 7.96 -12.28
N HIS A 132 -3.45 8.40 -12.57
CA HIS A 132 -4.03 9.59 -11.94
C HIS A 132 -4.35 9.39 -10.46
N ASN A 133 -4.85 8.22 -10.04
CA ASN A 133 -5.23 8.01 -8.63
C ASN A 133 -4.00 7.80 -7.75
N PHE A 134 -2.97 7.12 -8.25
CA PHE A 134 -1.72 6.94 -7.52
C PHE A 134 -0.99 8.27 -7.35
N GLY A 135 -0.84 9.03 -8.44
CA GLY A 135 -0.26 10.38 -8.39
C GLY A 135 -1.07 11.36 -7.54
N ALA A 136 -2.42 11.31 -7.60
CA ALA A 136 -3.27 12.16 -6.76
C ALA A 136 -3.14 11.80 -5.27
N VAL A 137 -3.04 10.52 -4.92
CA VAL A 137 -2.81 10.10 -3.52
C VAL A 137 -1.43 10.53 -3.04
N ASP A 138 -0.38 10.31 -3.84
CA ASP A 138 0.98 10.78 -3.55
C ASP A 138 1.02 12.30 -3.33
N LEU A 139 0.51 13.08 -4.28
CA LEU A 139 0.41 14.55 -4.17
C LEU A 139 -0.40 14.98 -2.95
N THR A 140 -1.50 14.30 -2.64
CA THR A 140 -2.32 14.65 -1.47
C THR A 140 -1.58 14.37 -0.17
N LEU A 141 -0.88 13.23 -0.07
CA LEU A 141 -0.08 12.87 1.10
C LEU A 141 1.12 13.80 1.28
N ARG A 142 1.83 14.16 0.21
CA ARG A 142 2.90 15.18 0.24
C ARG A 142 2.41 16.52 0.77
N ASN A 143 1.22 16.96 0.33
CA ASN A 143 0.60 18.20 0.79
C ASN A 143 0.19 18.15 2.27
N ILE A 144 -0.37 17.02 2.72
CA ILE A 144 -0.82 16.86 4.11
C ILE A 144 0.37 16.76 5.06
N MET A 145 1.40 16.02 4.67
CA MET A 145 2.61 15.82 5.49
C MET A 145 3.60 16.99 5.39
N HIS A 146 3.29 18.00 4.57
CA HIS A 146 4.18 19.15 4.30
C HIS A 146 5.59 18.74 3.84
N ASN A 147 5.69 17.66 3.06
CA ASN A 147 6.94 17.11 2.56
C ASN A 147 6.83 16.83 1.05
N PRO A 148 7.11 17.83 0.19
CA PRO A 148 6.88 17.74 -1.26
C PRO A 148 7.94 16.91 -1.99
N ASP A 149 9.14 16.75 -1.43
CA ASP A 149 10.27 16.10 -2.08
C ASP A 149 10.26 14.58 -1.90
N ASP A 150 9.73 14.10 -0.76
CA ASP A 150 9.62 12.67 -0.49
C ASP A 150 8.32 12.08 -1.06
N SER A 151 8.42 10.90 -1.69
CA SER A 151 7.25 10.10 -2.08
C SER A 151 6.32 9.86 -0.89
N PHE A 152 5.02 9.99 -1.13
CA PHE A 152 3.91 9.87 -0.17
C PHE A 152 4.04 10.77 1.06
N GLY A 153 4.66 11.94 0.90
CA GLY A 153 4.93 12.84 2.03
C GLY A 153 5.88 12.23 3.06
N GLY A 154 6.62 11.21 2.65
CA GLY A 154 7.56 10.51 3.48
C GLY A 154 6.99 9.34 4.29
N ILE A 155 5.70 9.03 4.17
CA ILE A 155 5.12 7.85 4.83
C ILE A 155 5.68 6.58 4.15
N PRO A 156 6.19 5.59 4.91
CA PRO A 156 6.59 4.32 4.30
C PRO A 156 5.44 3.64 3.59
N VAL A 157 5.68 3.14 2.37
CA VAL A 157 4.67 2.47 1.56
C VAL A 157 5.21 1.17 0.98
N VAL A 158 4.43 0.09 1.09
CA VAL A 158 4.70 -1.19 0.42
C VAL A 158 3.61 -1.42 -0.62
N LEU A 159 4.02 -1.50 -1.88
CA LEU A 159 3.16 -1.63 -3.05
C LEU A 159 3.24 -3.06 -3.58
N GLY A 160 2.12 -3.77 -3.58
CA GLY A 160 1.98 -5.08 -4.21
C GLY A 160 1.45 -4.95 -5.63
N CYS A 161 2.27 -5.27 -6.64
CA CYS A 161 1.83 -5.26 -8.04
C CYS A 161 1.98 -6.64 -8.70
N ASP A 162 0.90 -7.20 -9.23
CA ASP A 162 0.98 -8.37 -10.10
C ASP A 162 0.95 -7.96 -11.57
N PHE A 163 2.13 -7.84 -12.18
CA PHE A 163 2.26 -7.48 -13.60
C PHE A 163 1.78 -8.60 -14.55
N ALA A 164 1.58 -9.82 -14.05
CA ALA A 164 1.04 -10.93 -14.84
C ALA A 164 -0.50 -10.95 -14.86
N GLN A 165 -1.16 -10.13 -14.03
CA GLN A 165 -2.61 -9.92 -14.13
C GLN A 165 -2.94 -9.08 -15.37
N ILE A 166 -4.03 -9.47 -16.02
CA ILE A 166 -4.52 -8.97 -17.32
C ILE A 166 -4.41 -7.44 -17.43
N LEU A 167 -3.80 -6.97 -18.53
CA LEU A 167 -3.70 -5.57 -18.96
C LEU A 167 -5.05 -4.84 -18.97
N PRO A 168 -5.07 -3.49 -18.92
CA PRO A 168 -6.31 -2.74 -18.80
C PRO A 168 -7.25 -3.04 -19.96
N VAL A 169 -8.49 -3.38 -19.64
CA VAL A 169 -9.56 -3.39 -20.64
C VAL A 169 -10.02 -1.96 -20.83
N ILE A 170 -9.39 -1.24 -21.75
CA ILE A 170 -9.87 0.06 -22.20
C ILE A 170 -11.07 -0.19 -23.11
N ARG A 171 -12.29 0.13 -22.64
CA ARG A 171 -13.49 0.07 -23.48
C ARG A 171 -13.25 0.97 -24.71
N ARG A 172 -13.13 0.36 -25.89
CA ARG A 172 -12.84 1.01 -27.18
C ARG A 172 -11.43 1.61 -27.35
N GLY A 173 -10.44 1.18 -26.55
CA GLY A 173 -9.05 1.63 -26.67
C GLY A 173 -8.21 0.82 -27.67
N ARG A 174 -7.26 1.48 -28.34
CA ARG A 174 -6.21 0.82 -29.15
C ARG A 174 -5.05 0.37 -28.26
N ARG A 175 -4.22 -0.57 -28.75
CA ARG A 175 -3.06 -1.13 -28.00
C ARG A 175 -2.14 -0.05 -27.42
N GLU A 176 -1.92 1.03 -28.15
CA GLU A 176 -1.14 2.20 -27.72
C GLU A 176 -1.69 2.90 -26.47
N ASN A 177 -3.02 2.92 -26.30
CA ASN A 177 -3.65 3.46 -25.10
C ASN A 177 -3.46 2.52 -23.91
N THR A 178 -3.37 1.20 -24.14
CA THR A 178 -3.10 0.20 -23.10
C THR A 178 -1.68 0.36 -22.53
N VAL A 179 -0.71 0.72 -23.38
CA VAL A 179 0.69 0.92 -22.97
C VAL A 179 0.90 2.26 -22.27
N ASN A 180 0.30 3.36 -22.76
CA ASN A 180 0.42 4.69 -22.12
C ASN A 180 -0.22 4.79 -20.73
N VAL A 181 -1.08 3.84 -20.36
CA VAL A 181 -1.73 3.77 -19.06
C VAL A 181 -0.93 2.89 -18.09
N CYS A 182 0.23 2.37 -18.49
CA CYS A 182 1.13 1.60 -17.63
C CYS A 182 2.36 2.45 -17.20
N ILE A 183 2.66 2.51 -15.90
CA ILE A 183 3.93 2.90 -15.24
C ILE A 183 5.11 2.13 -15.84
#